data_AF-A0A7K5INJ9-F1
#
_entry.id   AF-A0A7K5INJ9-F1
#
_cell.length_a   1.000
_cell.length_b   1.000
_cell.length_c   1.000
_cell.angle_alpha   90.00
_cell.angle_beta   90.00
_cell.angle_gamma   90.00
#
_symmetry.space_group_name_H-M   'P 1'
#
loop_
_entity.id
_entity.type
_entity.pdbx_description
1 polymer ?
#
loop_
_entity_poly.entity_id
_entity_poly.type
_entity_poly.pdbx_seq_one_letter_code
_entity_poly.pdbx_strand_id
1 'polypeptide(L)'
;QLFMDYCVKCYDLFMQGRDTFEELDAEVQSRLRKNNHPIVWQRPSEVREKMSQVARKYMDKKEDRRVTLRNVKSSLQADVQKYQAYLASLESHIGILDQKLESLNDKVETAETEAEAMKQENARLRHILDNQKYSAVDIERIKHERNELQQTINKLTKELEAEEHQLWNEELKYARHKEAIEMQLAEYHKMARKLKLIPVSAENSKGHDFEIQFNPEAGPNCLIKYRAQIKAPLMEIINETEEEISKATERKITLEDTLEQVNVMLEDKKRSVKMLTEEAEKLDDLYQQKLKEIEEEEQKCAKELESLKQHKQLLESGVYEGLSEATNELHDVQRQYQVVLQATTEEKRKIGANLSRLIETVATHIASIVKYIDEQNAKIYRDYEEFMSEDLLSDLTSILDSYKKKAESV
;
A
#
# COMPACT_ATOMS: atom_id res chain seq x y z
N GLN A 1 167.61 130.93 -8.40
CA GLN A 1 167.91 132.29 -7.88
C GLN A 1 168.81 133.09 -8.82
N LEU A 2 169.88 132.49 -9.35
CA LEU A 2 170.87 133.16 -10.21
C LEU A 2 170.32 133.90 -11.45
N PHE A 3 169.26 133.38 -12.07
CA PHE A 3 168.63 133.95 -13.26
C PHE A 3 167.81 135.23 -12.98
N MET A 4 167.24 135.35 -11.78
CA MET A 4 166.39 136.49 -11.43
C MET A 4 167.21 137.77 -11.18
N ASP A 5 168.35 137.67 -10.47
CA ASP A 5 169.27 138.81 -10.25
C ASP A 5 169.83 139.37 -11.57
N TYR A 6 170.07 138.48 -12.54
CA TYR A 6 170.55 138.84 -13.87
C TYR A 6 169.51 139.68 -14.64
N CYS A 7 168.24 139.25 -14.63
CA CYS A 7 167.17 139.96 -15.33
C CYS A 7 166.92 141.38 -14.78
N VAL A 8 167.00 141.58 -13.46
CA VAL A 8 166.75 142.88 -12.80
C VAL A 8 167.81 143.91 -13.15
N LYS A 9 169.09 143.53 -13.08
CA LYS A 9 170.21 144.44 -13.39
C LYS A 9 170.29 144.81 -14.88
N CYS A 10 169.92 143.88 -15.78
CA CYS A 10 169.82 144.18 -17.22
C CYS A 10 168.69 145.19 -17.53
N TYR A 11 167.59 145.15 -16.76
CA TYR A 11 166.48 146.09 -16.94
C TYR A 11 166.80 147.52 -16.49
N ASP A 12 167.57 147.69 -15.40
CA ASP A 12 167.98 149.01 -14.89
C ASP A 12 168.95 149.74 -15.83
N LEU A 13 169.89 149.01 -16.44
CA LEU A 13 170.85 149.57 -17.40
C LEU A 13 170.19 149.95 -18.73
N PHE A 14 169.11 149.25 -19.12
CA PHE A 14 168.29 149.57 -20.28
C PHE A 14 167.51 150.89 -20.11
N MET A 15 166.99 151.18 -18.92
CA MET A 15 166.28 152.44 -18.62
C MET A 15 167.20 153.69 -18.65
N GLN A 16 168.52 153.52 -18.70
CA GLN A 16 169.53 154.59 -18.78
C GLN A 16 170.08 154.83 -20.20
N GLY A 17 169.52 154.16 -21.22
CA GLY A 17 169.87 154.36 -22.63
C GLY A 17 171.11 153.61 -23.12
N ARG A 18 171.57 152.58 -22.42
CA ARG A 18 172.59 151.63 -22.91
C ARG A 18 171.95 150.36 -23.46
N ASP A 19 172.57 149.77 -24.49
CA ASP A 19 172.02 148.61 -25.24
C ASP A 19 172.98 147.40 -25.31
N THR A 20 173.99 147.33 -24.44
CA THR A 20 174.90 146.18 -24.29
C THR A 20 175.24 145.91 -22.81
N PHE A 21 175.27 144.62 -22.41
CA PHE A 21 175.32 144.17 -20.99
C PHE A 21 176.38 143.08 -20.67
N GLU A 22 177.47 143.01 -21.43
CA GLU A 22 178.45 141.91 -21.40
C GLU A 22 179.11 141.65 -20.03
N GLU A 23 179.25 142.68 -19.19
CA GLU A 23 179.80 142.53 -17.83
C GLU A 23 178.94 141.64 -16.92
N LEU A 24 177.62 141.60 -17.13
CA LEU A 24 176.71 140.79 -16.33
C LEU A 24 176.71 139.30 -16.71
N ASP A 25 176.91 139.00 -17.99
CA ASP A 25 176.96 137.62 -18.49
C ASP A 25 178.15 136.85 -17.90
N ALA A 26 179.29 137.53 -17.75
CA ALA A 26 180.48 136.94 -17.15
C ALA A 26 180.26 136.53 -15.66
N GLU A 27 179.48 137.32 -14.90
CA GLU A 27 179.20 137.07 -13.48
C GLU A 27 178.37 135.79 -13.26
N VAL A 28 177.35 135.55 -14.09
CA VAL A 28 176.43 134.40 -13.97
C VAL A 28 177.13 133.08 -14.32
N GLN A 29 177.93 133.06 -15.39
CA GLN A 29 178.65 131.85 -15.79
C GLN A 29 179.61 131.35 -14.71
N SER A 30 180.28 132.26 -13.98
CA SER A 30 181.19 131.87 -12.90
C SER A 30 180.46 131.18 -11.75
N ARG A 31 179.22 131.58 -11.43
CA ARG A 31 178.46 131.01 -10.32
C ARG A 31 177.86 129.63 -10.64
N LEU A 32 177.48 129.36 -11.89
CA LEU A 32 176.95 128.04 -12.30
C LEU A 32 178.01 126.92 -12.21
N ARG A 33 179.27 127.20 -12.55
CA ARG A 33 180.33 126.18 -12.46
C ARG A 33 180.64 125.75 -11.03
N LYS A 34 180.44 126.62 -10.02
CA LYS A 34 180.69 126.28 -8.61
C LYS A 34 179.65 125.32 -8.01
N ASN A 35 178.41 125.30 -8.49
CA ASN A 35 177.34 124.49 -7.87
C ASN A 35 177.28 123.02 -8.34
N ASN A 36 177.91 122.66 -9.46
CA ASN A 36 177.73 121.34 -10.07
C ASN A 36 178.81 120.29 -9.72
N HIS A 37 179.77 120.59 -8.85
CA HIS A 37 180.92 119.71 -8.63
C HIS A 37 180.68 118.42 -7.79
N PRO A 38 179.70 118.28 -6.86
CA PRO A 38 179.62 117.05 -6.04
C PRO A 38 178.72 115.88 -6.51
N ILE A 39 177.91 115.97 -7.57
CA ILE A 39 176.75 115.05 -7.76
C ILE A 39 177.05 113.71 -8.47
N VAL A 40 178.21 113.53 -9.13
CA VAL A 40 178.22 112.62 -10.30
C VAL A 40 178.65 111.15 -10.08
N TRP A 41 179.25 110.69 -8.96
CA TRP A 41 180.03 109.42 -9.04
C TRP A 41 179.90 108.27 -8.00
N GLN A 42 178.74 107.87 -7.42
CA GLN A 42 178.69 106.65 -6.54
C GLN A 42 177.43 105.70 -6.45
N ARG A 43 176.31 105.81 -7.21
CA ARG A 43 175.02 105.11 -6.87
C ARG A 43 174.44 103.87 -7.64
N PRO A 44 174.91 103.32 -8.79
CA PRO A 44 174.08 102.38 -9.61
C PRO A 44 174.10 100.83 -9.42
N SER A 45 174.98 100.18 -8.64
CA SER A 45 175.13 98.70 -8.72
C SER A 45 174.12 97.85 -7.90
N GLU A 46 173.55 98.37 -6.81
CA GLU A 46 172.72 97.58 -5.86
C GLU A 46 171.28 97.29 -6.32
N VAL A 47 170.78 97.98 -7.34
CA VAL A 47 169.35 97.91 -7.74
C VAL A 47 169.02 96.63 -8.53
N ARG A 48 170.00 95.99 -9.17
CA ARG A 48 169.75 94.92 -10.15
C ARG A 48 169.46 93.54 -9.54
N GLU A 49 170.15 93.17 -8.47
CA GLU A 49 170.04 91.84 -7.81
C GLU A 49 168.65 91.59 -7.19
N LYS A 50 168.05 92.64 -6.62
CA LYS A 50 166.75 92.56 -5.91
C LYS A 50 165.57 92.27 -6.84
N MET A 51 165.68 92.55 -8.15
CA MET A 51 164.56 92.41 -9.09
C MET A 51 164.23 90.94 -9.42
N SER A 52 165.23 90.05 -9.52
CA SER A 52 165.03 88.67 -9.98
C SER A 52 164.34 87.75 -8.95
N GLN A 53 164.59 87.94 -7.64
CA GLN A 53 163.98 87.10 -6.61
C GLN A 53 162.47 87.35 -6.44
N VAL A 54 161.99 88.53 -6.81
CA VAL A 54 160.57 88.90 -6.73
C VAL A 54 159.75 88.10 -7.75
N ALA A 55 160.27 87.89 -8.96
CA ALA A 55 159.52 87.25 -10.05
C ALA A 55 159.09 85.80 -9.77
N ARG A 56 159.96 84.96 -9.17
CA ARG A 56 159.62 83.55 -8.87
C ARG A 56 158.51 83.42 -7.83
N LYS A 57 158.57 84.21 -6.75
CA LYS A 57 157.53 84.21 -5.69
C LYS A 57 156.16 84.66 -6.20
N TYR A 58 156.11 85.43 -7.29
CA TYR A 58 154.85 85.84 -7.91
C TYR A 58 154.17 84.71 -8.70
N MET A 59 154.92 83.79 -9.31
CA MET A 59 154.35 82.72 -10.13
C MET A 59 153.75 81.58 -9.30
N ASP A 60 154.42 81.12 -8.24
CA ASP A 60 153.88 80.07 -7.36
C ASP A 60 152.60 80.53 -6.65
N LYS A 61 152.55 81.78 -6.16
CA LYS A 61 151.35 82.37 -5.55
C LYS A 61 150.15 82.43 -6.50
N LYS A 62 150.38 82.55 -7.82
CA LYS A 62 149.33 82.62 -8.83
C LYS A 62 148.68 81.26 -9.08
N GLU A 63 149.46 80.18 -9.04
CA GLU A 63 148.94 78.82 -9.23
C GLU A 63 148.13 78.34 -8.03
N ASP A 64 148.65 78.55 -6.82
CA ASP A 64 147.91 78.26 -5.58
C ASP A 64 146.57 78.99 -5.51
N ARG A 65 146.53 80.26 -5.97
CA ARG A 65 145.30 81.05 -6.04
C ARG A 65 144.28 80.48 -7.03
N ARG A 66 144.73 79.96 -8.17
CA ARG A 66 143.85 79.32 -9.16
C ARG A 66 143.23 78.03 -8.62
N VAL A 67 144.01 77.21 -7.93
CA VAL A 67 143.53 75.97 -7.31
C VAL A 67 142.53 76.27 -6.20
N THR A 68 142.81 77.23 -5.31
CA THR A 68 141.86 77.64 -4.27
C THR A 68 140.55 78.17 -4.85
N LEU A 69 140.59 79.01 -5.89
CA LEU A 69 139.38 79.51 -6.56
C LEU A 69 138.57 78.39 -7.21
N ARG A 70 139.24 77.38 -7.79
CA ARG A 70 138.56 76.23 -8.40
C ARG A 70 137.88 75.36 -7.34
N ASN A 71 138.52 75.17 -6.18
CA ASN A 71 137.92 74.47 -5.04
C ASN A 71 136.72 75.23 -4.46
N VAL A 72 136.83 76.56 -4.29
CA VAL A 72 135.71 77.42 -3.85
C VAL A 72 134.54 77.36 -4.83
N LYS A 73 134.81 77.42 -6.14
CA LYS A 73 133.77 77.26 -7.17
C LYS A 73 133.08 75.91 -7.06
N SER A 74 133.83 74.84 -6.86
CA SER A 74 133.28 73.48 -6.69
C SER A 74 132.42 73.37 -5.42
N SER A 75 132.86 73.97 -4.31
CA SER A 75 132.08 74.03 -3.07
C SER A 75 130.78 74.79 -3.24
N LEU A 76 130.83 75.98 -3.84
CA LEU A 76 129.65 76.79 -4.10
C LEU A 76 128.68 76.10 -5.06
N GLN A 77 129.20 75.37 -6.05
CA GLN A 77 128.36 74.60 -6.97
C GLN A 77 127.66 73.43 -6.26
N ALA A 78 128.33 72.77 -5.31
CA ALA A 78 127.70 71.76 -4.45
C ALA A 78 126.64 72.38 -3.52
N ASP A 79 126.90 73.57 -2.97
CA ASP A 79 125.92 74.30 -2.16
C ASP A 79 124.68 74.70 -2.99
N VAL A 80 124.87 75.18 -4.23
CA VAL A 80 123.76 75.46 -5.15
C VAL A 80 122.93 74.21 -5.41
N GLN A 81 123.55 73.06 -5.68
CA GLN A 81 122.84 71.80 -5.86
C GLN A 81 122.08 71.38 -4.59
N LYS A 82 122.67 71.59 -3.41
CA LYS A 82 122.03 71.31 -2.12
C LYS A 82 120.81 72.21 -1.90
N TYR A 83 120.91 73.50 -2.17
CA TYR A 83 119.78 74.42 -2.06
C TYR A 83 118.69 74.15 -3.09
N GLN A 84 119.06 73.77 -4.32
CA GLN A 84 118.10 73.35 -5.34
C GLN A 84 117.34 72.08 -4.93
N ALA A 85 118.04 71.08 -4.39
CA ALA A 85 117.41 69.87 -3.87
C ALA A 85 116.49 70.17 -2.67
N TYR A 86 116.91 71.08 -1.78
CA TYR A 86 116.10 71.52 -0.66
C TYR A 86 114.85 72.27 -1.11
N LEU A 87 114.96 73.19 -2.08
CA LEU A 87 113.84 73.90 -2.67
C LEU A 87 112.86 72.94 -3.35
N ALA A 88 113.34 72.00 -4.15
CA ALA A 88 112.49 70.98 -4.77
C ALA A 88 111.77 70.10 -3.72
N SER A 89 112.45 69.78 -2.60
CA SER A 89 111.84 69.08 -1.48
C SER A 89 110.75 69.91 -0.79
N LEU A 90 110.96 71.22 -0.64
CA LEU A 90 109.96 72.13 -0.06
C LEU A 90 108.76 72.30 -1.00
N GLU A 91 108.99 72.47 -2.30
CA GLU A 91 107.93 72.54 -3.32
C GLU A 91 107.10 71.26 -3.33
N SER A 92 107.74 70.10 -3.27
CA SER A 92 107.04 68.82 -3.12
C SER A 92 106.23 68.75 -1.81
N HIS A 93 106.78 69.25 -0.70
CA HIS A 93 106.07 69.28 0.58
C HIS A 93 104.87 70.23 0.55
N ILE A 94 105.00 71.40 -0.08
CA ILE A 94 103.90 72.34 -0.31
C ILE A 94 102.80 71.64 -1.12
N GLY A 95 103.13 70.97 -2.23
CA GLY A 95 102.15 70.23 -3.02
C GLY A 95 101.43 69.12 -2.23
N ILE A 96 102.14 68.42 -1.32
CA ILE A 96 101.51 67.43 -0.42
C ILE A 96 100.58 68.10 0.59
N LEU A 97 100.96 69.26 1.14
CA LEU A 97 100.13 70.01 2.07
C LEU A 97 98.87 70.55 1.38
N ASP A 98 99.00 71.06 0.15
CA ASP A 98 97.88 71.54 -0.65
C ASP A 98 96.91 70.40 -0.98
N GLN A 99 97.40 69.22 -1.39
CA GLN A 99 96.55 68.04 -1.59
C GLN A 99 95.84 67.59 -0.30
N LYS A 100 96.54 67.64 0.84
CA LYS A 100 95.92 67.32 2.13
C LYS A 100 94.86 68.34 2.51
N LEU A 101 95.12 69.62 2.29
CA LEU A 101 94.20 70.71 2.56
C LEU A 101 92.94 70.56 1.71
N GLU A 102 93.08 70.28 0.42
CA GLU A 102 91.95 70.02 -0.49
C GLU A 102 91.14 68.80 -0.01
N SER A 103 91.81 67.69 0.30
CA SER A 103 91.12 66.48 0.79
C SER A 103 90.41 66.68 2.13
N LEU A 104 90.91 67.59 2.98
CA LEU A 104 90.27 67.96 4.23
C LEU A 104 89.09 68.89 3.98
N ASN A 105 89.21 69.81 3.01
CA ASN A 105 88.13 70.69 2.61
C ASN A 105 86.94 69.90 2.04
N ASP A 106 87.19 68.93 1.15
CA ASP A 106 86.16 68.02 0.63
C ASP A 106 85.46 67.25 1.77
N LYS A 107 86.23 66.77 2.76
CA LYS A 107 85.69 66.08 3.93
C LYS A 107 84.86 67.00 4.82
N VAL A 108 85.25 68.27 4.95
CA VAL A 108 84.47 69.26 5.68
C VAL A 108 83.17 69.55 4.95
N GLU A 109 83.21 69.78 3.63
CA GLU A 109 82.02 70.04 2.82
C GLU A 109 81.03 68.85 2.85
N THR A 110 81.53 67.62 2.66
CA THR A 110 80.68 66.42 2.78
C THR A 110 80.06 66.30 4.17
N ALA A 111 80.83 66.47 5.24
CA ALA A 111 80.30 66.44 6.61
C ALA A 111 79.28 67.56 6.87
N GLU A 112 79.47 68.75 6.30
CA GLU A 112 78.52 69.86 6.40
C GLU A 112 77.19 69.53 5.68
N THR A 113 77.26 68.94 4.49
CA THR A 113 76.04 68.52 3.76
C THR A 113 75.27 67.42 4.50
N GLU A 114 75.96 66.44 5.08
CA GLU A 114 75.35 65.39 5.90
C GLU A 114 74.71 65.97 7.18
N ALA A 115 75.39 66.90 7.84
CA ALA A 115 74.88 67.55 9.03
C ALA A 115 73.60 68.35 8.74
N GLU A 116 73.56 69.08 7.62
CA GLU A 116 72.37 69.82 7.21
C GLU A 116 71.22 68.89 6.82
N ALA A 117 71.50 67.77 6.13
CA ALA A 117 70.49 66.75 5.83
C ALA A 117 69.89 66.14 7.11
N MET A 118 70.73 65.80 8.09
CA MET A 118 70.28 65.29 9.39
C MET A 118 69.46 66.31 10.17
N LYS A 119 69.81 67.60 10.09
CA LYS A 119 69.06 68.68 10.72
C LYS A 119 67.68 68.86 10.09
N GLN A 120 67.58 68.78 8.76
CA GLN A 120 66.31 68.81 8.03
C GLN A 120 65.42 67.62 8.41
N GLU A 121 65.98 66.41 8.47
CA GLU A 121 65.22 65.21 8.87
C GLU A 121 64.76 65.30 10.33
N ASN A 122 65.60 65.80 11.24
CA ASN A 122 65.21 66.00 12.64
C ASN A 122 64.08 67.04 12.76
N ALA A 123 64.13 68.13 11.98
CA ALA A 123 63.04 69.10 11.92
C ALA A 123 61.74 68.46 11.40
N ARG A 124 61.83 67.62 10.37
CA ARG A 124 60.68 66.87 9.82
C ARG A 124 60.07 65.93 10.87
N LEU A 125 60.90 65.16 11.58
CA LEU A 125 60.44 64.24 12.62
C LEU A 125 59.81 64.98 13.81
N ARG A 126 60.40 66.09 14.25
CA ARG A 126 59.80 66.96 15.27
C ARG A 126 58.46 67.49 14.83
N HIS A 127 58.35 68.01 13.61
CA HIS A 127 57.08 68.46 13.06
C HIS A 127 56.03 67.34 13.02
N ILE A 128 56.42 66.10 12.71
CA ILE A 128 55.50 64.95 12.77
C ILE A 128 55.06 64.71 14.21
N LEU A 129 55.97 64.68 15.17
CA LEU A 129 55.66 64.45 16.59
C LEU A 129 54.77 65.55 17.17
N ASP A 130 55.07 66.82 16.88
CA ASP A 130 54.28 67.97 17.37
C ASP A 130 52.85 67.97 16.79
N ASN A 131 52.67 67.42 15.60
CA ASN A 131 51.36 67.30 14.95
C ASN A 131 50.70 65.91 15.15
N GLN A 132 51.28 65.02 15.96
CA GLN A 132 50.62 63.77 16.31
C GLN A 132 49.43 64.05 17.23
N LYS A 133 48.25 63.60 16.80
CA LYS A 133 46.99 63.79 17.53
C LYS A 133 46.85 62.89 18.76
N TYR A 134 47.61 61.80 18.83
CA TYR A 134 47.48 60.77 19.85
C TYR A 134 48.83 60.51 20.49
N SER A 135 48.85 60.50 21.82
CA SER A 135 50.01 60.07 22.59
C SER A 135 50.17 58.55 22.53
N ALA A 136 51.36 58.04 22.85
CA ALA A 136 51.60 56.62 23.04
C ALA A 136 50.62 56.00 24.06
N VAL A 137 50.25 56.76 25.11
CA VAL A 137 49.25 56.34 26.09
C VAL A 137 47.86 56.20 25.47
N ASP A 138 47.47 57.12 24.57
CA ASP A 138 46.19 57.03 23.86
C ASP A 138 46.16 55.81 22.94
N ILE A 139 47.27 55.50 22.27
CA ILE A 139 47.38 54.29 21.41
C ILE A 139 47.19 53.02 22.23
N GLU A 140 47.82 52.92 23.41
CA GLU A 140 47.64 51.77 24.29
C GLU A 140 46.22 51.68 24.86
N ARG A 141 45.59 52.81 25.21
CA ARG A 141 44.17 52.84 25.59
C ARG A 141 43.28 52.33 24.46
N ILE A 142 43.46 52.83 23.23
CA ILE A 142 42.70 52.38 22.05
C ILE A 142 42.91 50.89 21.78
N LYS A 143 44.15 50.37 21.93
CA LYS A 143 44.41 48.93 21.79
C LYS A 143 43.68 48.11 22.85
N HIS A 144 43.65 48.58 24.09
CA HIS A 144 42.93 47.92 25.17
C HIS A 144 41.43 47.90 24.90
N GLU A 145 40.81 49.05 24.61
CA GLU A 145 39.40 49.18 24.24
C GLU A 145 39.05 48.29 23.04
N ARG A 146 39.88 48.27 22.00
CA ARG A 146 39.71 47.37 20.84
C ARG A 146 39.71 45.90 21.25
N ASN A 147 40.63 45.50 22.13
CA ASN A 147 40.71 44.12 22.59
C ASN A 147 39.49 43.74 23.46
N GLU A 148 39.02 44.64 24.31
CA GLU A 148 37.77 44.44 25.09
C GLU A 148 36.57 44.30 24.16
N LEU A 149 36.41 45.21 23.19
CA LEU A 149 35.34 45.13 22.19
C LEU A 149 35.40 43.82 21.40
N GLN A 150 36.61 43.36 21.02
CA GLN A 150 36.76 42.09 20.33
C GLN A 150 36.34 40.90 21.21
N GLN A 151 36.64 40.93 22.51
CA GLN A 151 36.17 39.91 23.45
C GLN A 151 34.64 39.94 23.59
N THR A 152 34.03 41.12 23.66
CA THR A 152 32.57 41.28 23.69
C THR A 152 31.93 40.75 22.42
N ILE A 153 32.47 41.08 21.24
CA ILE A 153 31.99 40.54 19.94
C ILE A 153 32.06 39.02 19.95
N ASN A 154 33.20 38.44 20.35
CA ASN A 154 33.36 36.98 20.39
C ASN A 154 32.39 36.31 21.36
N LYS A 155 32.09 36.95 22.50
CA LYS A 155 31.11 36.46 23.47
C LYS A 155 29.70 36.51 22.88
N LEU A 156 29.27 37.65 22.35
CA LEU A 156 27.94 37.82 21.75
C LEU A 156 27.74 36.91 20.54
N THR A 157 28.77 36.69 19.73
CA THR A 157 28.72 35.76 18.60
C THR A 157 28.43 34.33 19.07
N LYS A 158 29.10 33.87 20.13
CA LYS A 158 28.84 32.54 20.72
C LYS A 158 27.45 32.43 21.34
N GLU A 159 26.98 33.49 22.00
CA GLU A 159 25.63 33.53 22.56
C GLU A 159 24.58 33.47 21.43
N LEU A 160 24.78 34.20 20.34
CA LEU A 160 23.93 34.15 19.16
C LEU A 160 23.90 32.75 18.52
N GLU A 161 25.06 32.13 18.28
CA GLU A 161 25.15 30.77 17.74
C GLU A 161 24.41 29.75 18.64
N ALA A 162 24.48 29.93 19.96
CA ALA A 162 23.78 29.06 20.91
C ALA A 162 22.25 29.25 20.83
N GLU A 163 21.77 30.49 20.75
CA GLU A 163 20.34 30.79 20.60
C GLU A 163 19.79 30.34 19.24
N GLU A 164 20.55 30.50 18.15
CA GLU A 164 20.19 29.97 16.82
C GLU A 164 20.08 28.44 16.85
N HIS A 165 21.03 27.76 17.50
CA HIS A 165 20.94 26.31 17.69
C HIS A 165 19.73 25.89 18.54
N GLN A 166 19.39 26.66 19.59
CA GLN A 166 18.19 26.40 20.39
C GLN A 166 16.91 26.61 19.57
N LEU A 167 16.81 27.71 18.82
CA LEU A 167 15.69 28.00 17.94
C LEU A 167 15.50 26.87 16.92
N TRP A 168 16.58 26.43 16.26
CA TRP A 168 16.53 25.32 15.31
C TRP A 168 16.03 24.02 15.95
N ASN A 169 16.46 23.72 17.18
CA ASN A 169 15.97 22.55 17.92
C ASN A 169 14.47 22.66 18.25
N GLU A 170 13.99 23.84 18.63
CA GLU A 170 12.57 24.07 18.89
C GLU A 170 11.73 24.04 17.60
N GLU A 171 12.24 24.58 16.49
CA GLU A 171 11.61 24.45 15.17
C GLU A 171 11.49 22.99 14.73
N LEU A 172 12.54 22.19 14.94
CA LEU A 172 12.51 20.75 14.66
C LEU A 172 11.49 20.02 15.54
N LYS A 173 11.42 20.36 16.83
CA LYS A 173 10.38 19.83 17.72
C LYS A 173 9.00 20.23 17.24
N TYR A 174 8.77 21.50 16.93
CA TYR A 174 7.50 22.00 16.41
C TYR A 174 7.08 21.25 15.14
N ALA A 175 7.99 21.09 14.17
CA ALA A 175 7.73 20.38 12.92
C ALA A 175 7.32 18.91 13.17
N ARG A 176 8.03 18.19 14.05
CA ARG A 176 7.69 16.80 14.40
C ARG A 176 6.32 16.68 15.08
N HIS A 177 5.99 17.58 16.00
CA HIS A 177 4.68 17.56 16.66
C HIS A 177 3.56 17.93 15.67
N LYS A 178 3.80 18.88 14.78
CA LYS A 178 2.86 19.24 13.71
C LYS A 178 2.58 18.04 12.81
N GLU A 179 3.61 17.34 12.34
CA GLU A 179 3.46 16.13 11.51
C GLU A 179 2.69 15.03 12.24
N ALA A 180 2.98 14.80 13.53
CA ALA A 180 2.26 13.82 14.33
C ALA A 180 0.76 14.15 14.47
N ILE A 181 0.42 15.43 14.66
CA ILE A 181 -0.98 15.89 14.72
C ILE A 181 -1.65 15.73 13.35
N GLU A 182 -0.99 16.10 12.26
CA GLU A 182 -1.51 15.95 10.90
C GLU A 182 -1.78 14.47 10.54
N MET A 183 -0.90 13.56 10.99
CA MET A 183 -1.10 12.11 10.84
C MET A 183 -2.34 11.62 11.60
N GLN A 184 -2.48 11.99 12.87
CA GLN A 184 -3.67 11.64 13.68
C GLN A 184 -4.96 12.23 13.09
N LEU A 185 -4.89 13.46 12.57
CA LEU A 185 -6.00 14.12 11.90
C LEU A 185 -6.41 13.39 10.63
N ALA A 186 -5.45 12.95 9.81
CA ALA A 186 -5.71 12.18 8.61
C ALA A 186 -6.36 10.82 8.93
N GLU A 187 -5.92 10.14 10.00
CA GLU A 187 -6.55 8.90 10.48
C GLU A 187 -7.98 9.14 10.96
N TYR A 188 -8.21 10.20 11.73
CA TYR A 188 -9.54 10.62 12.17
C TYR A 188 -10.46 10.88 10.96
N HIS A 189 -10.03 11.70 9.99
CA HIS A 189 -10.83 11.99 8.79
C HIS A 189 -11.07 10.73 7.95
N LYS A 190 -10.10 9.82 7.84
CA LYS A 190 -10.26 8.53 7.17
C LYS A 190 -11.36 7.71 7.84
N MET A 191 -11.36 7.62 9.17
CA MET A 191 -12.38 6.88 9.92
C MET A 191 -13.75 7.57 9.81
N ALA A 192 -13.80 8.89 9.95
CA ALA A 192 -15.03 9.67 9.83
C ALA A 192 -15.67 9.53 8.42
N ARG A 193 -14.87 9.50 7.35
CA ARG A 193 -15.37 9.21 5.99
C ARG A 193 -15.89 7.77 5.87
N LYS A 194 -15.21 6.78 6.47
CA LYS A 194 -15.67 5.38 6.50
C LYS A 194 -17.02 5.25 7.23
N LEU A 195 -17.22 6.03 8.29
CA LEU A 195 -18.48 6.13 9.04
C LEU A 195 -19.52 7.02 8.37
N LYS A 196 -19.24 7.60 7.19
CA LYS A 196 -20.12 8.54 6.47
C LYS A 196 -20.52 9.75 7.32
N LEU A 197 -19.58 10.29 8.10
CA LEU A 197 -19.75 11.51 8.90
C LEU A 197 -19.20 12.76 8.19
N ILE A 198 -18.26 12.59 7.26
CA ILE A 198 -17.66 13.66 6.46
C ILE A 198 -17.88 13.32 4.98
N PRO A 199 -18.38 14.25 4.13
CA PRO A 199 -18.71 15.66 4.42
C PRO A 199 -20.01 15.85 5.21
N VAL A 200 -20.37 17.10 5.56
CA VAL A 200 -21.62 17.47 6.28
C VAL A 200 -22.92 16.99 5.61
N SER A 201 -22.85 16.65 4.33
CA SER A 201 -23.96 16.05 3.56
C SER A 201 -23.97 14.52 3.60
N ALA A 202 -23.05 13.90 4.33
CA ALA A 202 -22.95 12.45 4.40
C ALA A 202 -24.09 11.87 5.26
N GLU A 203 -24.51 10.66 4.92
CA GLU A 203 -25.69 9.99 5.48
C GLU A 203 -25.77 10.03 7.01
N ASN A 204 -24.67 9.76 7.70
CA ASN A 204 -24.65 9.67 9.16
C ASN A 204 -24.28 10.99 9.85
N SER A 205 -23.97 12.04 9.09
CA SER A 205 -23.53 13.32 9.64
C SER A 205 -24.66 14.12 10.31
N LYS A 206 -25.92 13.84 9.95
CA LYS A 206 -27.13 14.58 10.40
C LYS A 206 -27.01 16.11 10.25
N GLY A 207 -26.22 16.58 9.27
CA GLY A 207 -25.98 18.00 9.05
C GLY A 207 -24.97 18.64 9.99
N HIS A 208 -24.27 17.86 10.82
CA HIS A 208 -23.16 18.32 11.65
C HIS A 208 -21.83 18.22 10.90
N ASP A 209 -20.98 19.21 11.14
CA ASP A 209 -19.63 19.23 10.58
C ASP A 209 -18.65 18.51 11.52
N PHE A 210 -18.14 17.36 11.06
CA PHE A 210 -17.13 16.58 11.76
C PHE A 210 -15.71 16.83 11.25
N GLU A 211 -15.51 17.74 10.29
CA GLU A 211 -14.18 18.02 9.75
C GLU A 211 -13.40 18.99 10.65
N ILE A 212 -12.27 18.50 11.18
CA ILE A 212 -11.32 19.33 11.92
C ILE A 212 -10.33 19.96 10.92
N GLN A 213 -10.24 21.29 10.91
CA GLN A 213 -9.20 22.01 10.17
C GLN A 213 -8.10 22.44 11.14
N PHE A 214 -6.93 21.81 11.03
CA PHE A 214 -5.80 22.14 11.89
C PHE A 214 -5.18 23.49 11.47
N ASN A 215 -5.31 24.49 12.36
CA ASN A 215 -4.67 25.78 12.21
C ASN A 215 -3.93 26.15 13.52
N PRO A 216 -2.60 25.97 13.58
CA PRO A 216 -1.83 26.25 14.79
C PRO A 216 -1.81 27.75 15.16
N GLU A 217 -1.96 28.65 14.19
CA GLU A 217 -1.97 30.11 14.42
C GLU A 217 -3.27 30.62 15.06
N ALA A 218 -4.35 29.84 14.99
CA ALA A 218 -5.65 30.21 15.56
C ALA A 218 -5.67 30.11 17.10
N GLY A 219 -4.60 29.59 17.71
CA GLY A 219 -4.45 29.44 19.15
C GLY A 219 -5.41 28.42 19.78
N PRO A 220 -5.41 28.27 21.12
CA PRO A 220 -6.12 27.20 21.83
C PRO A 220 -7.65 27.22 21.65
N ASN A 221 -8.23 28.37 21.28
CA ASN A 221 -9.67 28.55 21.13
C ASN A 221 -10.26 27.67 20.01
N CYS A 222 -9.48 27.31 18.99
CA CYS A 222 -9.93 26.42 17.92
C CYS A 222 -10.23 25.00 18.44
N LEU A 223 -9.44 24.51 19.41
CA LEU A 223 -9.61 23.18 19.99
C LEU A 223 -10.90 23.06 20.82
N ILE A 224 -11.24 24.12 21.56
CA ILE A 224 -12.50 24.18 22.32
C ILE A 224 -13.69 24.14 21.36
N LYS A 225 -13.62 24.89 20.25
CA LYS A 225 -14.63 24.88 19.20
C LYS A 225 -14.81 23.48 18.61
N TYR A 226 -13.74 22.82 18.19
CA TYR A 226 -13.83 21.46 17.61
C TYR A 226 -14.35 20.43 18.61
N ARG A 227 -13.95 20.54 19.88
CA ARG A 227 -14.47 19.65 20.92
C ARG A 227 -15.98 19.81 21.09
N ALA A 228 -16.49 21.04 21.11
CA ALA A 228 -17.92 21.29 21.21
C ALA A 228 -18.67 20.85 19.94
N GLN A 229 -18.13 21.20 18.77
CA GLN A 229 -18.67 20.88 17.45
C GLN A 229 -18.80 19.38 17.21
N ILE A 230 -17.84 18.57 17.67
CA ILE A 230 -17.79 17.13 17.38
C ILE A 230 -18.39 16.30 18.51
N LYS A 231 -18.03 16.58 19.76
CA LYS A 231 -18.32 15.66 20.86
C LYS A 231 -19.82 15.53 21.12
N ALA A 232 -20.55 16.66 21.15
CA ALA A 232 -21.98 16.62 21.45
C ALA A 232 -22.77 15.90 20.35
N PRO A 233 -22.64 16.25 19.05
CA PRO A 233 -23.33 15.53 17.98
C PRO A 233 -22.93 14.06 17.86
N LEU A 234 -21.64 13.74 18.07
CA LEU A 234 -21.19 12.35 18.02
C LEU A 234 -21.81 11.51 19.15
N MET A 235 -21.89 12.05 20.37
CA MET A 235 -22.55 11.36 21.48
C MET A 235 -24.05 11.18 21.24
N GLU A 236 -24.71 12.16 20.62
CA GLU A 236 -26.12 12.05 20.24
C GLU A 236 -26.34 10.93 19.21
N ILE A 237 -25.52 10.88 18.15
CA ILE A 237 -25.56 9.80 17.17
C ILE A 237 -25.31 8.45 17.84
N ILE A 238 -24.32 8.33 18.73
CA ILE A 238 -24.04 7.09 19.47
C ILE A 238 -25.26 6.66 20.28
N ASN A 239 -25.83 7.55 21.09
CA ASN A 239 -26.98 7.24 21.93
C ASN A 239 -28.20 6.81 21.09
N GLU A 240 -28.48 7.52 19.98
CA GLU A 240 -29.57 7.14 19.07
C GLU A 240 -29.33 5.76 18.46
N THR A 241 -28.10 5.46 18.01
CA THR A 241 -27.78 4.13 17.47
C THR A 241 -27.87 3.03 18.52
N GLU A 242 -27.46 3.29 19.77
CA GLU A 242 -27.61 2.35 20.88
C GLU A 242 -29.08 2.09 21.23
N GLU A 243 -29.93 3.13 21.17
CA GLU A 243 -31.37 2.98 21.38
C GLU A 243 -32.02 2.18 20.24
N GLU A 244 -31.64 2.43 18.98
CA GLU A 244 -32.10 1.65 17.83
C GLU A 244 -31.68 0.18 17.92
N ILE A 245 -30.44 -0.09 18.31
CA ILE A 245 -29.93 -1.45 18.55
C ILE A 245 -30.74 -2.12 19.67
N SER A 246 -31.01 -1.41 20.75
CA SER A 246 -31.80 -1.92 21.88
C SER A 246 -33.22 -2.29 21.43
N LYS A 247 -33.91 -1.38 20.72
CA LYS A 247 -35.25 -1.63 20.15
C LYS A 247 -35.26 -2.80 19.16
N ALA A 248 -34.24 -2.91 18.30
CA ALA A 248 -34.12 -4.02 17.35
C ALA A 248 -33.90 -5.35 18.07
N THR A 249 -33.12 -5.35 19.15
CA THR A 249 -32.85 -6.53 19.98
C THR A 249 -34.10 -6.98 20.73
N GLU A 250 -34.86 -6.06 21.33
CA GLU A 250 -36.15 -6.37 21.96
C GLU A 250 -37.12 -6.98 20.95
N ARG A 251 -37.27 -6.37 19.76
CA ARG A 251 -38.10 -6.92 18.68
C ARG A 251 -37.65 -8.33 18.28
N LYS A 252 -36.34 -8.56 18.15
CA LYS A 252 -35.78 -9.89 17.86
C LYS A 252 -36.21 -10.91 18.92
N ILE A 253 -36.05 -10.59 20.20
CA ILE A 253 -36.45 -11.47 21.31
C ILE A 253 -37.95 -11.79 21.22
N THR A 254 -38.81 -10.78 21.02
CA THR A 254 -40.25 -11.03 20.89
C THR A 254 -40.59 -11.92 19.70
N LEU A 255 -39.90 -11.76 18.57
CA LEU A 255 -40.09 -12.61 17.39
C LEU A 255 -39.61 -14.03 17.65
N GLU A 256 -38.47 -14.21 18.32
CA GLU A 256 -37.95 -15.52 18.73
C GLU A 256 -38.94 -16.23 19.68
N ASP A 257 -39.54 -15.52 20.64
CA ASP A 257 -40.57 -16.07 21.52
C ASP A 257 -41.82 -16.50 20.75
N THR A 258 -42.28 -15.69 19.79
CA THR A 258 -43.45 -16.06 18.95
C THR A 258 -43.13 -17.25 18.03
N LEU A 259 -41.91 -17.34 17.52
CA LEU A 259 -41.46 -18.47 16.70
C LEU A 259 -41.48 -19.76 17.52
N GLU A 260 -40.98 -19.72 18.76
CA GLU A 260 -40.98 -20.86 19.65
C GLU A 260 -42.41 -21.31 20.00
N GLN A 261 -43.32 -20.37 20.28
CA GLN A 261 -44.73 -20.68 20.51
C GLN A 261 -45.38 -21.37 19.30
N VAL A 262 -45.13 -20.84 18.09
CA VAL A 262 -45.65 -21.45 16.85
C VAL A 262 -45.06 -22.83 16.62
N ASN A 263 -43.78 -23.06 16.94
CA ASN A 263 -43.14 -24.37 16.83
C ASN A 263 -43.79 -25.40 17.77
N VAL A 264 -44.07 -25.02 19.02
CA VAL A 264 -44.80 -25.87 19.97
C VAL A 264 -46.19 -26.23 19.43
N MET A 265 -46.93 -25.23 18.93
CA MET A 265 -48.25 -25.46 18.32
C MET A 265 -48.18 -26.37 17.09
N LEU A 266 -47.15 -26.21 16.25
CA LEU A 266 -46.93 -27.03 15.07
C LEU A 266 -46.71 -28.49 15.46
N GLU A 267 -45.87 -28.75 16.46
CA GLU A 267 -45.62 -30.11 16.95
C GLU A 267 -46.88 -30.74 17.56
N ASP A 268 -47.71 -29.96 18.27
CA ASP A 268 -49.00 -30.45 18.77
C ASP A 268 -49.99 -30.77 17.64
N LYS A 269 -50.04 -29.94 16.58
CA LYS A 269 -50.85 -30.23 15.39
C LYS A 269 -50.34 -31.43 14.63
N LYS A 270 -49.03 -31.60 14.51
CA LYS A 270 -48.39 -32.78 13.89
C LYS A 270 -48.72 -34.06 14.64
N ARG A 271 -48.70 -34.04 15.98
CA ARG A 271 -49.18 -35.14 16.83
C ARG A 271 -50.66 -35.43 16.58
N SER A 272 -51.49 -34.39 16.52
CA SER A 272 -52.94 -34.54 16.26
C SER A 272 -53.22 -35.15 14.89
N VAL A 273 -52.51 -34.70 13.85
CA VAL A 273 -52.61 -35.28 12.50
C VAL A 273 -52.19 -36.73 12.52
N LYS A 274 -51.09 -37.08 13.19
CA LYS A 274 -50.63 -38.47 13.32
C LYS A 274 -51.69 -39.37 13.97
N MET A 275 -52.33 -38.90 15.05
CA MET A 275 -53.42 -39.63 15.70
C MET A 275 -54.63 -39.83 14.78
N LEU A 276 -55.02 -38.80 14.03
CA LEU A 276 -56.14 -38.88 13.08
C LEU A 276 -55.83 -39.78 11.89
N THR A 277 -54.59 -39.80 11.39
CA THR A 277 -54.18 -40.73 10.33
C THR A 277 -54.20 -42.17 10.82
N GLU A 278 -53.70 -42.44 12.03
CA GLU A 278 -53.75 -43.78 12.64
C GLU A 278 -55.20 -44.24 12.86
N GLU A 279 -56.12 -43.34 13.21
CA GLU A 279 -57.54 -43.67 13.36
C GLU A 279 -58.23 -43.92 12.01
N ALA A 280 -57.91 -43.11 10.99
CA ALA A 280 -58.40 -43.32 9.63
C ALA A 280 -57.93 -44.67 9.05
N GLU A 281 -56.68 -45.04 9.29
CA GLU A 281 -56.13 -46.36 8.90
C GLU A 281 -56.89 -47.51 9.56
N LYS A 282 -57.19 -47.43 10.87
CA LYS A 282 -58.00 -48.46 11.55
C LYS A 282 -59.42 -48.57 11.00
N LEU A 283 -60.04 -47.44 10.67
CA LEU A 283 -61.39 -47.42 10.08
C LEU A 283 -61.38 -48.00 8.67
N ASP A 284 -60.36 -47.72 7.87
CA ASP A 284 -60.18 -48.32 6.54
C ASP A 284 -59.97 -49.84 6.66
N ASP A 285 -59.11 -50.30 7.58
CA ASP A 285 -58.92 -51.73 7.87
C ASP A 285 -60.25 -52.42 8.26
N LEU A 286 -61.04 -51.77 9.13
CA LEU A 286 -62.34 -52.28 9.53
C LEU A 286 -63.34 -52.33 8.36
N TYR A 287 -63.34 -51.29 7.51
CA TYR A 287 -64.18 -51.24 6.33
C TYR A 287 -63.81 -52.34 5.32
N GLN A 288 -62.51 -52.55 5.08
CA GLN A 288 -62.00 -53.65 4.24
C GLN A 288 -62.38 -55.02 4.81
N GLN A 289 -62.31 -55.19 6.13
CA GLN A 289 -62.77 -56.42 6.78
C GLN A 289 -64.28 -56.64 6.56
N LYS A 290 -65.10 -55.60 6.75
CA LYS A 290 -66.56 -55.69 6.55
C LYS A 290 -66.93 -55.97 5.10
N LEU A 291 -66.21 -55.39 4.13
CA LEU A 291 -66.39 -55.72 2.72
C LEU A 291 -66.14 -57.20 2.45
N LYS A 292 -65.04 -57.77 2.97
CA LYS A 292 -64.75 -59.21 2.83
C LYS A 292 -65.84 -60.07 3.47
N GLU A 293 -66.30 -59.73 4.68
CA GLU A 293 -67.40 -60.45 5.34
C GLU A 293 -68.69 -60.42 4.50
N ILE A 294 -69.02 -59.27 3.89
CA ILE A 294 -70.18 -59.13 3.01
C ILE A 294 -69.99 -59.98 1.74
N GLU A 295 -68.82 -59.92 1.10
CA GLU A 295 -68.51 -60.74 -0.10
C GLU A 295 -68.61 -62.24 0.19
N GLU A 296 -68.12 -62.69 1.35
CA GLU A 296 -68.21 -64.08 1.79
C GLU A 296 -69.66 -64.53 2.03
N GLU A 297 -70.47 -63.70 2.72
CA GLU A 297 -71.88 -64.01 2.96
C GLU A 297 -72.71 -63.93 1.67
N GLU A 298 -72.45 -62.97 0.78
CA GLU A 298 -73.06 -62.92 -0.55
C GLU A 298 -72.74 -64.18 -1.35
N GLN A 299 -71.49 -64.65 -1.33
CA GLN A 299 -71.10 -65.88 -2.02
C GLN A 299 -71.79 -67.11 -1.41
N LYS A 300 -71.97 -67.15 -0.09
CA LYS A 300 -72.70 -68.21 0.61
C LYS A 300 -74.19 -68.18 0.27
N CYS A 301 -74.85 -67.02 0.34
CA CYS A 301 -76.23 -66.84 -0.08
C CYS A 301 -76.42 -67.20 -1.56
N ALA A 302 -75.48 -66.85 -2.44
CA ALA A 302 -75.53 -67.24 -3.85
C ALA A 302 -75.47 -68.77 -4.02
N LYS A 303 -74.60 -69.47 -3.26
CA LYS A 303 -74.54 -70.94 -3.26
C LYS A 303 -75.83 -71.58 -2.74
N GLU A 304 -76.40 -71.05 -1.66
CA GLU A 304 -77.67 -71.51 -1.10
C GLU A 304 -78.85 -71.26 -2.06
N LEU A 305 -78.88 -70.11 -2.72
CA LEU A 305 -79.88 -69.80 -3.74
C LEU A 305 -79.80 -70.77 -4.91
N GLU A 306 -78.58 -71.11 -5.36
CA GLU A 306 -78.37 -72.05 -6.46
C GLU A 306 -78.79 -73.47 -6.07
N SER A 307 -78.46 -73.93 -4.85
CA SER A 307 -78.90 -75.23 -4.36
C SER A 307 -80.43 -75.30 -4.19
N LEU A 308 -81.07 -74.24 -3.71
CA LEU A 308 -82.53 -74.12 -3.63
C LEU A 308 -83.17 -74.12 -5.01
N LYS A 309 -82.59 -73.45 -6.01
CA LYS A 309 -83.06 -73.50 -7.40
C LYS A 309 -82.99 -74.92 -7.96
N GLN A 310 -81.87 -75.63 -7.74
CA GLN A 310 -81.71 -77.02 -8.16
C GLN A 310 -82.74 -77.93 -7.47
N HIS A 311 -82.96 -77.75 -6.17
CA HIS A 311 -83.97 -78.52 -5.42
C HIS A 311 -85.39 -78.24 -5.93
N LYS A 312 -85.71 -76.96 -6.18
CA LYS A 312 -86.98 -76.56 -6.80
C LYS A 312 -87.17 -77.25 -8.15
N GLN A 313 -86.17 -77.23 -9.02
CA GLN A 313 -86.24 -77.89 -10.33
C GLN A 313 -86.49 -79.40 -10.19
N LEU A 314 -85.81 -80.06 -9.24
CA LEU A 314 -85.99 -81.49 -8.97
C LEU A 314 -87.40 -81.82 -8.47
N LEU A 315 -87.95 -80.98 -7.58
CA LEU A 315 -89.32 -81.10 -7.10
C LEU A 315 -90.33 -80.85 -8.23
N GLU A 316 -90.13 -79.81 -9.04
CA GLU A 316 -90.98 -79.54 -10.20
C GLU A 316 -90.98 -80.73 -11.15
N SER A 317 -89.81 -81.29 -11.51
CA SER A 317 -89.75 -82.49 -12.35
C SER A 317 -90.42 -83.70 -11.70
N GLY A 318 -90.23 -83.92 -10.40
CA GLY A 318 -90.88 -85.03 -9.68
C GLY A 318 -92.39 -84.88 -9.58
N VAL A 319 -92.92 -83.65 -9.41
CA VAL A 319 -94.36 -83.38 -9.44
C VAL A 319 -94.92 -83.60 -10.85
N TYR A 320 -94.23 -83.16 -11.91
CA TYR A 320 -94.65 -83.43 -13.28
C TYR A 320 -94.65 -84.94 -13.60
N GLU A 321 -93.63 -85.67 -13.14
CA GLU A 321 -93.51 -87.12 -13.32
C GLU A 321 -94.61 -87.86 -12.54
N GLY A 322 -94.82 -87.54 -11.25
CA GLY A 322 -95.90 -88.12 -10.44
C GLY A 322 -97.30 -87.76 -10.95
N LEU A 323 -97.50 -86.54 -11.46
CA LEU A 323 -98.76 -86.16 -12.12
C LEU A 323 -98.98 -86.99 -13.39
N SER A 324 -97.93 -87.21 -14.19
CA SER A 324 -97.98 -88.05 -15.38
C SER A 324 -98.29 -89.52 -15.04
N GLU A 325 -97.62 -90.08 -14.02
CA GLU A 325 -97.87 -91.43 -13.52
C GLU A 325 -99.32 -91.59 -13.03
N ALA A 326 -99.80 -90.71 -12.14
CA ALA A 326 -101.18 -90.77 -11.64
C ALA A 326 -102.21 -90.61 -12.77
N THR A 327 -101.91 -89.79 -13.79
CA THR A 327 -102.76 -89.65 -14.97
C THR A 327 -102.79 -90.94 -15.80
N ASN A 328 -101.65 -91.62 -15.96
CA ASN A 328 -101.58 -92.90 -16.65
C ASN A 328 -102.31 -94.01 -15.87
N GLU A 329 -102.13 -94.10 -14.56
CA GLU A 329 -102.86 -95.04 -13.70
C GLU A 329 -104.37 -94.82 -13.77
N LEU A 330 -104.83 -93.56 -13.77
CA LEU A 330 -106.24 -93.23 -13.96
C LEU A 330 -106.77 -93.75 -15.30
N HIS A 331 -106.01 -93.57 -16.39
CA HIS A 331 -106.37 -94.10 -17.69
C HIS A 331 -106.44 -95.64 -17.69
N ASP A 332 -105.51 -96.32 -17.03
CA ASP A 332 -105.50 -97.79 -16.92
C ASP A 332 -106.70 -98.31 -16.11
N VAL A 333 -107.03 -97.68 -14.98
CA VAL A 333 -108.20 -98.04 -14.17
C VAL A 333 -109.49 -97.80 -14.95
N GLN A 334 -109.60 -96.68 -15.69
CA GLN A 334 -110.75 -96.43 -16.58
C GLN A 334 -110.89 -97.52 -17.63
N ARG A 335 -109.79 -97.97 -18.24
CA ARG A 335 -109.79 -99.06 -19.22
C ARG A 335 -110.27 -100.37 -18.61
N GLN A 336 -109.78 -100.72 -17.41
CA GLN A 336 -110.21 -101.93 -16.70
C GLN A 336 -111.71 -101.89 -16.33
N TYR A 337 -112.21 -100.74 -15.87
CA TYR A 337 -113.64 -100.56 -15.59
C TYR A 337 -114.50 -100.80 -16.84
N GLN A 338 -114.06 -100.29 -17.99
CA GLN A 338 -114.77 -100.45 -19.26
C GLN A 338 -114.86 -101.92 -19.70
N VAL A 339 -113.81 -102.72 -19.47
CA VAL A 339 -113.79 -104.16 -19.74
C VAL A 339 -114.75 -104.92 -18.81
N VAL A 340 -114.76 -104.61 -17.51
CA VAL A 340 -115.66 -105.24 -16.53
C VAL A 340 -117.13 -104.93 -16.86
N LEU A 341 -117.42 -103.69 -17.27
CA LEU A 341 -118.77 -103.29 -17.67
C LEU A 341 -119.30 -104.14 -18.83
N GLN A 342 -118.48 -104.32 -19.88
CA GLN A 342 -118.80 -105.15 -21.04
C GLN A 342 -119.01 -106.63 -20.68
N ALA A 343 -118.13 -107.20 -19.84
CA ALA A 343 -118.25 -108.60 -19.40
C ALA A 343 -119.55 -108.84 -18.60
N THR A 344 -119.91 -107.89 -17.72
CA THR A 344 -121.12 -107.99 -16.87
C THR A 344 -122.40 -107.88 -17.69
N THR A 345 -122.42 -107.03 -18.73
CA THR A 345 -123.55 -106.96 -19.66
C THR A 345 -123.74 -108.24 -20.46
N GLU A 346 -122.64 -108.89 -20.87
CA GLU A 346 -122.67 -110.14 -21.65
C GLU A 346 -123.15 -111.33 -20.81
N GLU A 347 -122.71 -111.41 -19.54
CA GLU A 347 -123.20 -112.35 -18.52
C GLU A 347 -124.72 -112.22 -18.30
N LYS A 348 -125.22 -111.00 -18.07
CA LYS A 348 -126.66 -110.74 -17.92
C LYS A 348 -127.47 -111.21 -19.13
N ARG A 349 -126.96 -110.97 -20.35
CA ARG A 349 -127.60 -111.41 -21.59
C ARG A 349 -127.70 -112.94 -21.68
N LYS A 350 -126.64 -113.67 -21.30
CA LYS A 350 -126.64 -115.15 -21.28
C LYS A 350 -127.62 -115.74 -20.27
N ILE A 351 -127.69 -115.17 -19.06
CA ILE A 351 -128.62 -115.63 -18.02
C ILE A 351 -130.08 -115.42 -18.49
N GLY A 352 -130.38 -114.26 -19.10
CA GLY A 352 -131.71 -113.99 -19.65
C GLY A 352 -132.14 -114.99 -20.74
N ALA A 353 -131.23 -115.38 -21.62
CA ALA A 353 -131.50 -116.37 -22.67
C ALA A 353 -131.78 -117.77 -22.09
N ASN A 354 -131.02 -118.19 -21.06
CA ASN A 354 -131.23 -119.48 -20.40
C ASN A 354 -132.56 -119.57 -19.66
N LEU A 355 -132.98 -118.48 -19.00
CA LEU A 355 -134.26 -118.42 -18.29
C LEU A 355 -135.45 -118.57 -19.24
N SER A 356 -135.38 -117.91 -20.40
CA SER A 356 -136.44 -117.97 -21.43
C SER A 356 -136.63 -119.40 -21.96
N ARG A 357 -135.52 -120.11 -22.23
CA ARG A 357 -135.55 -121.51 -22.68
C ARG A 357 -136.17 -122.46 -21.65
N LEU A 358 -135.92 -122.21 -20.36
CA LEU A 358 -136.45 -123.04 -19.27
C LEU A 358 -137.97 -122.88 -19.15
N ILE A 359 -138.47 -121.64 -19.25
CA ILE A 359 -139.90 -121.33 -19.22
C ILE A 359 -140.62 -122.01 -20.40
N GLU A 360 -140.03 -121.98 -21.59
CA GLU A 360 -140.58 -122.61 -22.79
C GLU A 360 -140.67 -124.14 -22.64
N THR A 361 -139.65 -124.76 -22.05
CA THR A 361 -139.64 -126.20 -21.76
C THR A 361 -140.75 -126.58 -20.77
N VAL A 362 -140.93 -125.81 -19.69
CA VAL A 362 -141.99 -126.05 -18.70
C VAL A 362 -143.38 -125.86 -19.32
N ALA A 363 -143.57 -124.85 -20.17
CA ALA A 363 -144.83 -124.61 -20.86
C ALA A 363 -145.22 -125.78 -21.78
N THR A 364 -144.28 -126.32 -22.54
CA THR A 364 -144.52 -127.51 -23.39
C THR A 364 -144.87 -128.76 -22.57
N HIS A 365 -144.24 -128.94 -21.41
CA HIS A 365 -144.55 -130.06 -20.52
C HIS A 365 -145.97 -129.95 -19.92
N ILE A 366 -146.38 -128.76 -19.46
CA ILE A 366 -147.74 -128.51 -18.95
C ILE A 366 -148.79 -128.77 -20.04
N ALA A 367 -148.55 -128.30 -21.27
CA ALA A 367 -149.46 -128.55 -22.39
C ALA A 367 -149.64 -130.05 -22.69
N SER A 368 -148.57 -130.84 -22.56
CA SER A 368 -148.63 -132.31 -22.75
C SER A 368 -149.43 -133.01 -21.64
N ILE A 369 -149.32 -132.56 -20.38
CA ILE A 369 -150.08 -133.11 -19.25
C ILE A 369 -151.58 -132.82 -19.40
N VAL A 370 -151.94 -131.59 -19.77
CA VAL A 370 -153.35 -131.20 -19.98
C VAL A 370 -154.00 -132.08 -21.05
N LYS A 371 -153.30 -132.30 -22.18
CA LYS A 371 -153.78 -133.17 -23.26
C LYS A 371 -153.98 -134.62 -22.82
N TYR A 372 -153.06 -135.15 -22.00
CA TYR A 372 -153.19 -136.51 -21.45
C TYR A 372 -154.41 -136.67 -20.53
N ILE A 373 -154.69 -135.66 -19.70
CA ILE A 373 -155.85 -135.68 -18.79
C ILE A 373 -157.16 -135.62 -19.58
N ASP A 374 -157.24 -134.78 -20.61
CA ASP A 374 -158.43 -134.70 -21.47
C ASP A 374 -158.71 -136.02 -22.20
N GLU A 375 -157.67 -136.71 -22.68
CA GLU A 375 -157.78 -138.01 -23.35
C GLU A 375 -158.25 -139.12 -22.39
N GLN A 376 -157.81 -139.11 -21.13
CA GLN A 376 -158.27 -140.08 -20.11
C GLN A 376 -159.73 -139.82 -19.71
N ASN A 377 -160.13 -138.56 -19.55
CA ASN A 377 -161.51 -138.21 -19.24
C ASN A 377 -162.47 -138.66 -20.35
N ALA A 378 -162.11 -138.46 -21.62
CA ALA A 378 -162.91 -138.91 -22.76
C ALA A 378 -163.01 -140.44 -22.89
N LYS A 379 -162.09 -141.19 -22.28
CA LYS A 379 -162.15 -142.66 -22.22
C LYS A 379 -163.11 -143.12 -21.12
N ILE A 380 -163.02 -142.52 -19.93
CA ILE A 380 -163.88 -142.85 -18.78
C ILE A 380 -165.37 -142.56 -19.09
N TYR A 381 -165.68 -141.49 -19.81
CA TYR A 381 -167.07 -141.21 -20.20
C TYR A 381 -167.64 -142.23 -21.20
N ARG A 382 -166.84 -142.78 -22.12
CA ARG A 382 -167.27 -143.84 -23.05
C ARG A 382 -167.55 -145.16 -22.34
N ASP A 383 -166.66 -145.56 -21.43
CA ASP A 383 -166.80 -146.82 -20.69
C ASP A 383 -168.00 -146.80 -19.72
N TYR A 384 -168.44 -145.61 -19.27
CA TYR A 384 -169.62 -145.44 -18.41
C TYR A 384 -170.95 -145.49 -19.18
N GLU A 385 -170.99 -145.00 -20.42
CA GLU A 385 -172.18 -145.04 -21.29
C GLU A 385 -172.47 -146.46 -21.80
N GLU A 386 -171.43 -147.26 -22.07
CA GLU A 386 -171.55 -148.63 -22.60
C GLU A 386 -172.10 -149.62 -21.55
N PHE A 387 -171.85 -149.39 -20.26
CA PHE A 387 -172.32 -150.26 -19.15
C PHE A 387 -173.82 -150.09 -18.83
N MET A 388 -174.43 -148.95 -19.15
CA MET A 388 -175.84 -148.67 -18.82
C MET A 388 -176.83 -149.18 -19.88
N SER A 389 -176.36 -149.77 -20.99
CA SER A 389 -177.17 -150.12 -22.16
C SER A 389 -177.44 -151.62 -22.41
N GLU A 390 -177.02 -152.55 -21.54
CA GLU A 390 -177.32 -153.99 -21.71
C GLU A 390 -178.35 -154.55 -20.70
N ASP A 391 -179.41 -155.14 -21.24
CA ASP A 391 -180.64 -155.62 -20.59
C ASP A 391 -180.53 -157.11 -20.17
N LEU A 392 -180.36 -157.36 -18.87
CA LEU A 392 -180.11 -158.70 -18.29
C LEU A 392 -181.38 -159.49 -17.91
N LEU A 393 -182.58 -159.05 -18.29
CA LEU A 393 -183.85 -159.77 -18.00
C LEU A 393 -184.38 -160.64 -19.17
N SER A 394 -183.65 -160.69 -20.30
CA SER A 394 -183.97 -161.52 -21.48
C SER A 394 -184.06 -163.02 -21.15
N ASP A 395 -183.17 -163.55 -20.31
CA ASP A 395 -183.06 -165.00 -20.10
C ASP A 395 -184.18 -165.58 -19.20
N LEU A 396 -184.80 -164.76 -18.35
CA LEU A 396 -185.96 -165.14 -17.55
C LEU A 396 -187.24 -165.30 -18.39
N THR A 397 -187.31 -164.63 -19.55
CA THR A 397 -188.47 -164.69 -20.46
C THR A 397 -188.42 -165.93 -21.34
N SER A 398 -187.22 -166.39 -21.72
CA SER A 398 -187.01 -167.62 -22.49
C SER A 398 -187.37 -168.90 -21.71
N ILE A 399 -187.08 -168.93 -20.40
CA ILE A 399 -187.38 -170.11 -19.57
C ILE A 399 -188.88 -170.20 -19.28
N LEU A 400 -189.58 -169.07 -19.09
CA LEU A 400 -191.03 -169.05 -18.85
C LEU A 400 -191.83 -169.55 -20.07
N ASP A 401 -191.34 -169.29 -21.29
CA ASP A 401 -192.01 -169.73 -22.53
C ASP A 401 -191.82 -171.25 -22.80
N SER A 402 -190.75 -171.86 -22.26
CA SER A 402 -190.55 -173.31 -22.31
C SER A 402 -191.50 -174.09 -21.39
N TYR A 403 -191.97 -173.47 -20.29
CA TYR A 403 -193.02 -174.03 -19.43
C TYR A 403 -194.41 -173.92 -20.06
N LYS A 404 -194.63 -172.99 -21.00
CA LYS A 404 -195.92 -172.80 -21.67
C LYS A 404 -196.13 -173.77 -22.84
N LYS A 405 -195.07 -174.11 -23.60
CA LYS A 405 -195.18 -175.00 -24.77
C LYS A 405 -195.29 -176.51 -24.48
N LYS A 406 -195.13 -176.97 -23.23
CA LYS A 406 -195.35 -178.39 -22.87
C LYS A 406 -196.64 -178.65 -22.10
N ALA A 407 -197.45 -177.61 -21.87
CA ALA A 407 -198.81 -177.74 -21.33
C ALA A 407 -199.90 -177.82 -22.41
N GLU A 408 -199.58 -177.62 -23.71
CA GLU A 408 -200.58 -177.56 -24.79
C GLU A 408 -200.35 -178.55 -25.96
N SER A 409 -199.44 -179.52 -25.82
CA SER A 409 -199.48 -180.74 -26.64
C SER A 409 -199.79 -181.95 -25.76
N VAL A 410 -201.06 -182.36 -25.84
CA VAL A 410 -201.65 -183.67 -25.53
C VAL A 410 -200.67 -184.84 -25.53
#